data_AF-A0A4R1ZZ10-F1
#
_entry.id   AF-A0A4R1ZZ10-F1
#
_cell.length_a   1.000
_cell.length_b   1.000
_cell.length_c   1.000
_cell.angle_alpha   90.00
_cell.angle_beta   90.00
_cell.angle_gamma   90.00
#
_symmetry.space_group_name_H-M   'P 1'
#
loop_
_entity.id
_entity.type
_entity.pdbx_description
1 polymer ?
#
loop_
_entity_poly.entity_id
_entity_poly.type
_entity_poly.pdbx_seq_one_letter_code
_entity_poly.pdbx_strand_id
1 'polypeptide(L)'
;MNKYQGEHIALITGASAGIGLELTRKLLSENWDVVAVNRSDFPADDMSIHNAVKSGSLRIYKTDDLADFTSLKVTLEEIKSKERRIDILFNNAGGSFPELSYSKQGREKHYELMTIVPYIILMELKELLANSRLKTVINTSSSALKFTKEFSIEVLEHPKTFRKLLGPYAASKLALSLWTQAIASQLAKDDIKIRSVDPGGNNTLRKGKQSGLPVLVEILMKLFFSPPTLGANKLNEGALGEHRHESGVFLLKGRVTGLKFKDQAHNVLERIQAIYEYEFLVS
;
A
#
# COMPACT_ATOMS: atom_id res chain seq x y z
N MET A 1 8.56 -22.35 21.91
CA MET A 1 8.80 -20.89 22.07
C MET A 1 7.85 -20.15 21.16
N ASN A 2 7.15 -19.14 21.65
CA ASN A 2 6.24 -18.34 20.84
C ASN A 2 7.07 -17.53 19.84
N LYS A 3 6.84 -17.70 18.53
CA LYS A 3 7.62 -17.01 17.48
C LYS A 3 7.33 -15.50 17.43
N TYR A 4 6.21 -15.09 18.01
CA TYR A 4 5.66 -13.74 17.95
C TYR A 4 5.68 -13.12 19.35
N GLN A 5 6.01 -11.82 19.40
CA GLN A 5 6.03 -11.06 20.66
C GLN A 5 4.66 -10.43 20.91
N GLY A 6 4.04 -9.87 19.86
CA GLY A 6 2.70 -9.31 19.88
C GLY A 6 1.57 -10.33 19.65
N GLU A 7 0.37 -9.97 20.09
CA GLU A 7 -0.84 -10.77 19.83
C GLU A 7 -1.26 -10.71 18.35
N HIS A 8 -0.96 -9.60 17.68
CA HIS A 8 -1.32 -9.32 16.29
C HIS A 8 -0.10 -9.03 15.41
N ILE A 9 -0.19 -9.38 14.13
CA ILE A 9 0.87 -9.16 13.15
C ILE A 9 0.35 -8.29 12.00
N ALA A 10 1.02 -7.16 11.74
CA ALA A 10 0.75 -6.33 10.58
C ALA A 10 1.88 -6.39 9.56
N LEU A 11 1.55 -6.67 8.30
CA LEU A 11 2.49 -6.50 7.19
C LEU A 11 2.31 -5.12 6.57
N ILE A 12 3.39 -4.37 6.38
CA ILE A 12 3.37 -3.05 5.77
C ILE A 12 4.37 -2.99 4.62
N THR A 13 3.89 -2.65 3.42
CA THR A 13 4.78 -2.31 2.29
C THR A 13 5.17 -0.83 2.35
N GLY A 14 6.44 -0.50 2.10
CA GLY A 14 6.93 0.88 2.21
C GLY A 14 6.92 1.42 3.65
N ALA A 15 7.23 0.55 4.60
CA ALA A 15 7.27 0.79 6.04
C ALA A 15 8.44 1.67 6.52
N SER A 16 9.50 1.91 5.73
CA SER A 16 10.70 2.63 6.22
C SER A 16 10.64 4.16 6.09
N ALA A 17 9.61 4.73 5.47
CA ALA A 17 9.50 6.19 5.31
C ALA A 17 8.05 6.68 5.33
N GLY A 18 7.87 7.99 5.56
CA GLY A 18 6.58 8.67 5.45
C GLY A 18 5.50 8.03 6.31
N ILE A 19 4.33 7.77 5.71
CA ILE A 19 3.18 7.17 6.40
C ILE A 19 3.51 5.77 6.93
N GLY A 20 4.22 4.95 6.15
CA GLY A 20 4.54 3.59 6.54
C GLY A 20 5.43 3.52 7.77
N LEU A 21 6.36 4.47 7.91
CA LEU A 21 7.23 4.58 9.09
C LEU A 21 6.45 4.94 10.34
N GLU A 22 5.58 5.97 10.25
CA GLU A 22 4.75 6.34 11.40
C GLU A 22 3.75 5.26 11.76
N LEU A 23 3.22 4.52 10.77
CA LEU A 23 2.35 3.37 11.02
C LEU A 23 3.12 2.25 11.70
N THR A 24 4.36 1.97 11.28
CA THR A 24 5.23 0.98 11.92
C THR A 24 5.48 1.34 13.38
N ARG A 25 5.88 2.58 13.67
CA ARG A 25 6.10 3.07 15.05
C ARG A 25 4.85 2.93 15.91
N LYS A 26 3.69 3.33 15.37
CA LYS A 26 2.41 3.25 16.06
C LYS A 26 2.06 1.82 16.44
N LEU A 27 2.11 0.88 15.49
CA LEU A 27 1.77 -0.51 15.75
C LEU A 27 2.73 -1.16 16.75
N LEU A 28 4.04 -0.90 16.62
CA LEU A 28 5.02 -1.37 17.60
C LEU A 28 4.75 -0.81 19.00
N SER A 29 4.38 0.46 19.13
CA SER A 29 4.01 1.06 20.42
C SER A 29 2.74 0.48 21.05
N GLU A 30 1.91 -0.17 20.23
CA GLU A 30 0.67 -0.85 20.63
C GLU A 30 0.89 -2.36 20.80
N ASN A 31 2.14 -2.82 20.92
CA ASN A 31 2.55 -4.22 21.09
C ASN A 31 2.15 -5.14 19.92
N TRP A 32 2.08 -4.59 18.70
CA TRP A 32 1.97 -5.41 17.49
C TRP A 32 3.35 -5.85 17.03
N ASP A 33 3.40 -7.04 16.44
CA ASP A 33 4.51 -7.42 15.58
C ASP A 33 4.31 -6.80 14.19
N VAL A 34 5.38 -6.30 13.58
CA VAL A 34 5.38 -5.72 12.24
C VAL A 34 6.29 -6.50 11.31
N VAL A 35 5.74 -6.89 10.17
CA VAL A 35 6.47 -7.41 9.00
C VAL A 35 6.62 -6.27 8.00
N ALA A 36 7.83 -5.76 7.83
CA ALA A 36 8.12 -4.63 6.96
C ALA A 36 8.70 -5.10 5.63
N VAL A 37 8.06 -4.71 4.52
CA VAL A 37 8.55 -4.96 3.16
C VAL A 37 9.09 -3.66 2.57
N ASN A 38 10.40 -3.56 2.45
CA ASN A 38 11.08 -2.30 2.16
C ASN A 38 12.26 -2.47 1.20
N ARG A 39 12.46 -1.47 0.35
CA ARG A 39 13.71 -1.29 -0.38
C ARG A 39 14.77 -0.63 0.49
N SER A 40 14.47 0.55 0.99
CA SER A 40 15.38 1.35 1.80
C SER A 40 15.39 0.91 3.26
N ASP A 41 16.52 1.10 3.95
CA ASP A 41 16.62 0.90 5.39
C ASP A 41 15.73 1.86 6.17
N PHE A 42 15.40 1.46 7.40
CA PHE A 42 14.80 2.37 8.37
C PHE A 42 15.82 3.46 8.79
N PRO A 43 15.36 4.61 9.31
CA PRO A 43 16.26 5.66 9.77
C PRO A 43 17.23 5.16 10.85
N ALA A 44 18.53 5.39 10.65
CA ALA A 44 19.59 4.90 11.54
C ALA A 44 19.57 5.54 12.95
N ASP A 45 18.92 6.70 13.07
CA ASP A 45 18.74 7.45 14.32
C ASP A 45 17.50 7.01 15.11
N ASP A 46 16.69 6.09 14.57
CA ASP A 46 15.49 5.60 15.24
C ASP A 46 15.77 4.39 16.12
N MET A 47 16.19 4.67 17.36
CA MET A 47 16.48 3.65 18.36
C MET A 47 15.29 2.74 18.67
N SER A 48 14.05 3.25 18.57
CA SER A 48 12.85 2.46 18.85
C SER A 48 12.68 1.34 17.82
N ILE A 49 12.88 1.69 16.53
CA ILE A 49 12.85 0.74 15.42
C ILE A 49 13.98 -0.28 15.56
N HIS A 50 15.21 0.15 15.87
CA HIS A 50 16.32 -0.77 16.03
C HIS A 50 16.14 -1.75 17.19
N ASN A 51 15.55 -1.31 18.30
CA ASN A 51 15.19 -2.19 19.41
C ASN A 51 14.06 -3.17 19.03
N ALA A 52 13.09 -2.74 18.22
CA ALA A 52 12.06 -3.62 17.67
C ALA A 52 12.65 -4.71 16.75
N VAL A 53 13.64 -4.36 15.93
CA VAL A 53 14.38 -5.36 15.12
C VAL A 53 15.12 -6.35 16.01
N LYS A 54 15.86 -5.87 17.02
CA LYS A 54 16.62 -6.73 17.96
C LYS A 54 15.73 -7.68 18.75
N SER A 55 14.53 -7.23 19.14
CA SER A 55 13.55 -8.06 19.87
C SER A 55 12.75 -9.01 18.97
N GLY A 56 12.81 -8.84 17.64
CA GLY A 56 12.04 -9.62 16.67
C GLY A 56 10.59 -9.16 16.50
N SER A 57 10.17 -8.09 17.18
CA SER A 57 8.85 -7.46 16.99
C SER A 57 8.76 -6.69 15.67
N LEU A 58 9.89 -6.28 15.08
CA LEU A 58 9.97 -5.80 13.70
C LEU A 58 10.83 -6.74 12.85
N ARG A 59 10.25 -7.36 11.83
CA ARG A 59 10.94 -8.25 10.88
C ARG A 59 10.97 -7.60 9.52
N ILE A 60 12.17 -7.48 8.94
CA ILE A 60 12.38 -6.72 7.70
C ILE A 60 12.68 -7.68 6.55
N TYR A 61 11.90 -7.56 5.49
CA TYR A 61 12.08 -8.27 4.23
C TYR A 61 12.47 -7.26 3.17
N LYS A 62 13.65 -7.47 2.58
CA LYS A 62 14.21 -6.56 1.57
C LYS A 62 13.69 -6.93 0.18
N THR A 63 13.37 -5.90 -0.58
CA THR A 63 12.97 -6.00 -1.99
C THR A 63 13.70 -4.91 -2.77
N ASP A 64 14.28 -5.25 -3.92
CA ASP A 64 15.01 -4.28 -4.74
C ASP A 64 14.04 -3.33 -5.42
N ASP A 65 12.95 -3.87 -5.96
CA ASP A 65 11.84 -3.11 -6.51
C ASP A 65 10.54 -3.92 -6.43
N LEU A 66 9.55 -3.38 -5.71
CA LEU A 66 8.23 -3.99 -5.63
C LEU A 66 7.53 -4.06 -7.00
N ALA A 67 7.86 -3.17 -7.92
CA ALA A 67 7.34 -3.16 -9.28
C ALA A 67 8.23 -3.94 -10.28
N ASP A 68 8.99 -4.91 -9.77
CA ASP A 68 9.71 -5.92 -10.54
C ASP A 68 9.29 -7.32 -10.04
N PHE A 69 8.61 -8.09 -10.89
CA PHE A 69 8.05 -9.40 -10.52
C PHE A 69 9.11 -10.39 -10.01
N THR A 70 10.32 -10.39 -10.57
CA THR A 70 11.39 -11.28 -10.08
C THR A 70 11.78 -10.93 -8.66
N SER A 71 11.98 -9.65 -8.36
CA SER A 71 12.33 -9.18 -7.01
C SER A 71 11.17 -9.41 -6.03
N LEU A 72 9.95 -9.09 -6.45
CA LEU A 72 8.74 -9.28 -5.64
C LEU A 72 8.51 -10.75 -5.29
N LYS A 73 8.67 -11.68 -6.24
CA LYS A 73 8.49 -13.12 -6.01
C LYS A 73 9.48 -13.64 -4.97
N VAL A 74 10.76 -13.28 -5.08
CA VAL A 74 11.78 -13.66 -4.07
C VAL A 74 11.39 -13.19 -2.68
N THR A 75 10.99 -11.93 -2.54
CA THR A 75 10.57 -11.37 -1.24
C THR A 75 9.32 -12.06 -0.70
N LEU A 76 8.33 -12.37 -1.54
CA LEU A 76 7.10 -13.04 -1.12
C LEU A 76 7.34 -14.50 -0.70
N GLU A 77 8.19 -15.24 -1.40
CA GLU A 77 8.61 -16.58 -0.98
C GLU A 77 9.35 -16.56 0.37
N GLU A 78 10.22 -15.57 0.57
CA GLU A 78 10.90 -15.39 1.84
C GLU A 78 9.89 -15.15 2.98
N ILE A 79 8.90 -14.28 2.76
CA ILE A 79 7.82 -14.03 3.73
C ILE A 79 7.03 -15.31 4.01
N LYS A 80 6.57 -16.03 2.98
CA LYS A 80 5.80 -17.28 3.15
C LYS A 80 6.59 -18.37 3.89
N SER A 81 7.90 -18.45 3.67
CA SER A 81 8.76 -19.42 4.36
C SER A 81 8.96 -19.12 5.85
N LYS A 82 8.85 -17.85 6.25
CA LYS A 82 9.19 -17.37 7.59
C LYS A 82 7.98 -16.94 8.40
N GLU A 83 6.91 -16.43 7.81
CA GLU A 83 5.71 -16.01 8.53
C GLU A 83 4.63 -17.10 8.49
N ARG A 84 3.82 -17.21 9.55
CA ARG A 84 2.75 -18.20 9.67
C ARG A 84 1.36 -17.59 9.56
N ARG A 85 1.24 -16.30 9.87
CA ARG A 85 -0.01 -15.55 9.78
C ARG A 85 0.27 -14.05 9.64
N ILE A 86 -0.70 -13.31 9.11
CA ILE A 86 -0.73 -11.85 9.08
C ILE A 86 -2.16 -11.43 9.41
N ASP A 87 -2.36 -10.63 10.46
CA ASP A 87 -3.68 -10.12 10.83
C ASP A 87 -4.13 -8.98 9.92
N ILE A 88 -3.21 -8.07 9.59
CA ILE A 88 -3.48 -6.93 8.73
C ILE A 88 -2.41 -6.76 7.66
N LEU A 89 -2.83 -6.71 6.39
CA LEU A 89 -1.99 -6.32 5.26
C LEU A 89 -2.23 -4.85 4.89
N PHE A 90 -1.22 -4.01 5.05
CA PHE A 90 -1.20 -2.62 4.59
C PHE A 90 -0.40 -2.50 3.28
N ASN A 91 -1.12 -2.46 2.16
CA ASN A 91 -0.57 -2.08 0.86
C ASN A 91 -0.36 -0.56 0.83
N ASN A 92 0.76 -0.12 1.39
CA ASN A 92 1.10 1.30 1.58
C ASN A 92 2.19 1.80 0.62
N ALA A 93 3.03 0.92 0.07
CA ALA A 93 4.09 1.32 -0.84
C ALA A 93 3.56 2.14 -2.02
N GLY A 94 4.21 3.27 -2.27
CA GLY A 94 3.83 4.18 -3.34
C GLY A 94 4.41 5.59 -3.15
N GLY A 95 4.09 6.44 -4.11
CA GLY A 95 4.41 7.87 -4.15
C GLY A 95 4.18 8.41 -5.55
N SER A 96 3.97 9.71 -5.69
CA SER A 96 3.92 10.31 -7.03
C SER A 96 5.33 10.37 -7.61
N PHE A 97 5.53 9.75 -8.77
CA PHE A 97 6.74 9.93 -9.57
C PHE A 97 6.73 11.31 -10.25
N PRO A 98 7.90 11.87 -10.58
CA PRO A 98 8.00 13.20 -11.17
C PRO A 98 7.69 13.23 -12.67
N GLU A 99 7.76 12.08 -13.33
CA GLU A 99 7.62 11.92 -14.78
C GLU A 99 7.04 10.55 -15.13
N LEU A 100 6.66 10.39 -16.40
CA LEU A 100 6.21 9.12 -16.95
C LEU A 100 7.38 8.15 -17.03
N SER A 101 7.20 6.96 -16.48
CA SER A 101 8.17 5.87 -16.53
C SER A 101 7.44 4.53 -16.53
N TYR A 102 8.14 3.47 -16.92
CA TYR A 102 7.58 2.15 -17.10
C TYR A 102 8.27 1.11 -16.21
N SER A 103 7.52 0.11 -15.77
CA SER A 103 8.04 -1.07 -15.07
C SER A 103 8.84 -1.97 -16.01
N LYS A 104 9.50 -3.01 -15.47
CA LYS A 104 10.16 -4.01 -16.32
C LYS A 104 9.17 -4.80 -17.17
N GLN A 105 7.91 -4.83 -16.76
CA GLN A 105 6.80 -5.44 -17.48
C GLN A 105 6.21 -4.50 -18.55
N GLY A 106 6.79 -3.32 -18.74
CA GLY A 106 6.43 -2.38 -19.79
C GLY A 106 5.20 -1.53 -19.50
N ARG A 107 4.60 -1.61 -18.30
CA ARG A 107 3.43 -0.82 -17.91
C ARG A 107 3.81 0.44 -17.16
N GLU A 108 2.93 1.43 -17.16
CA GLU A 108 3.14 2.67 -16.41
C GLU A 108 3.43 2.38 -14.92
N LYS A 109 4.45 3.07 -14.37
CA LYS A 109 5.03 2.72 -13.07
C LYS A 109 4.09 2.92 -11.88
N HIS A 110 3.18 3.90 -11.88
CA HIS A 110 2.15 4.02 -10.84
C HIS A 110 1.13 2.88 -10.96
N TYR A 111 0.70 2.52 -12.17
CA TYR A 111 -0.22 1.42 -12.38
C TYR A 111 0.36 0.11 -11.87
N GLU A 112 1.60 -0.22 -12.24
CA GLU A 112 2.31 -1.40 -11.74
C GLU A 112 2.39 -1.39 -10.21
N LEU A 113 3.00 -0.35 -9.63
CA LEU A 113 3.33 -0.32 -8.21
C LEU A 113 2.10 -0.18 -7.30
N MET A 114 1.08 0.56 -7.73
CA MET A 114 -0.04 0.94 -6.86
C MET A 114 -1.32 0.19 -7.15
N THR A 115 -1.43 -0.51 -8.28
CA THR A 115 -2.66 -1.22 -8.66
C THR A 115 -2.40 -2.72 -8.75
N ILE A 116 -1.40 -3.14 -9.53
CA ILE A 116 -1.10 -4.55 -9.78
C ILE A 116 -0.39 -5.17 -8.58
N VAL A 117 0.70 -4.58 -8.11
CA VAL A 117 1.50 -5.13 -7.00
C VAL A 117 0.67 -5.38 -5.73
N PRO A 118 -0.21 -4.47 -5.28
CA PRO A 118 -1.10 -4.73 -4.15
C PRO A 118 -2.02 -5.94 -4.32
N TYR A 119 -2.47 -6.23 -5.55
CA TYR A 119 -3.25 -7.42 -5.86
C TYR A 119 -2.38 -8.68 -5.77
N ILE A 120 -1.18 -8.66 -6.35
CA ILE A 120 -0.23 -9.79 -6.28
C ILE A 120 0.09 -10.13 -4.81
N ILE A 121 0.45 -9.13 -4.00
CA ILE A 121 0.77 -9.33 -2.58
C ILE A 121 -0.43 -9.91 -1.82
N LEU A 122 -1.65 -9.43 -2.10
CA LEU A 122 -2.87 -9.98 -1.50
C LEU A 122 -3.04 -11.46 -1.85
N MET A 123 -2.92 -11.83 -3.12
CA MET A 123 -3.13 -13.20 -3.56
C MET A 123 -2.06 -14.15 -3.02
N GLU A 124 -0.79 -13.74 -3.05
CA GLU A 124 0.34 -14.53 -2.56
C GLU A 124 0.33 -14.71 -1.04
N LEU A 125 -0.18 -13.72 -0.29
CA LEU A 125 -0.23 -13.78 1.18
C LEU A 125 -1.61 -14.14 1.72
N LYS A 126 -2.54 -14.53 0.85
CA LYS A 126 -3.94 -14.84 1.21
C LYS A 126 -4.04 -15.94 2.27
N GLU A 127 -3.21 -16.98 2.17
CA GLU A 127 -3.19 -18.08 3.15
C GLU A 127 -2.73 -17.59 4.54
N LEU A 128 -1.72 -16.71 4.60
CA LEU A 128 -1.27 -16.12 5.86
C LEU A 128 -2.36 -15.25 6.49
N LEU A 129 -3.12 -14.51 5.68
CA LEU A 129 -4.30 -13.77 6.14
C LEU A 129 -5.37 -14.73 6.68
N ALA A 130 -5.69 -15.81 5.97
CA ALA A 130 -6.70 -16.78 6.37
C ALA A 130 -6.38 -17.48 7.72
N ASN A 131 -5.09 -17.63 8.04
CA ASN A 131 -4.60 -18.18 9.31
C ASN A 131 -4.63 -17.19 10.49
N SER A 132 -5.13 -15.97 10.29
CA SER A 132 -5.18 -14.91 11.30
C SER A 132 -6.59 -14.65 11.85
N ARG A 133 -6.70 -13.80 12.87
CA ARG A 133 -7.99 -13.44 13.47
C ARG A 133 -8.66 -12.26 12.76
N LEU A 134 -7.89 -11.24 12.36
CA LEU A 134 -8.47 -10.01 11.81
C LEU A 134 -8.72 -10.05 10.30
N LYS A 135 -7.90 -10.81 9.53
CA LYS A 135 -8.10 -11.07 8.10
C LYS A 135 -8.37 -9.81 7.28
N THR A 136 -7.54 -8.79 7.47
CA THR A 136 -7.87 -7.41 7.13
C THR A 136 -6.86 -6.86 6.13
N VAL A 137 -7.32 -6.25 5.04
CA VAL A 137 -6.48 -5.67 4.00
C VAL A 137 -6.82 -4.19 3.83
N ILE A 138 -5.78 -3.35 3.80
CA ILE A 138 -5.87 -1.91 3.62
C ILE A 138 -5.03 -1.49 2.43
N ASN A 139 -5.69 -1.00 1.40
CA ASN A 139 -5.08 -0.39 0.24
C ASN A 139 -4.96 1.12 0.46
N THR A 140 -3.74 1.66 0.39
CA THR A 140 -3.53 3.11 0.52
C THR A 140 -3.93 3.80 -0.79
N SER A 141 -5.07 4.48 -0.80
CA SER A 141 -5.62 5.20 -1.94
C SER A 141 -5.38 6.72 -1.81
N SER A 142 -6.12 7.55 -2.55
CA SER A 142 -6.02 9.01 -2.48
C SER A 142 -7.28 9.68 -3.00
N SER A 143 -7.67 10.81 -2.40
CA SER A 143 -8.69 11.71 -2.97
C SER A 143 -8.37 12.19 -4.38
N ALA A 144 -7.11 12.08 -4.84
CA ALA A 144 -6.72 12.36 -6.22
C ALA A 144 -7.57 11.61 -7.27
N LEU A 145 -8.05 10.39 -6.94
CA LEU A 145 -8.91 9.60 -7.81
C LEU A 145 -10.19 10.32 -8.25
N LYS A 146 -10.66 11.31 -7.46
CA LYS A 146 -11.86 12.09 -7.78
C LYS A 146 -11.68 13.03 -8.97
N PHE A 147 -10.44 13.39 -9.28
CA PHE A 147 -10.10 14.27 -10.40
C PHE A 147 -9.95 13.54 -11.73
N THR A 148 -10.03 12.20 -11.74
CA THR A 148 -10.10 11.42 -12.97
C THR A 148 -11.41 11.75 -13.70
N LYS A 149 -11.28 12.27 -14.93
CA LYS A 149 -12.40 12.67 -15.80
C LYS A 149 -12.80 11.59 -16.80
N GLU A 150 -11.84 10.78 -17.20
CA GLU A 150 -11.97 9.68 -18.15
C GLU A 150 -11.09 8.54 -17.64
N PHE A 151 -11.54 7.30 -17.83
CA PHE A 151 -10.84 6.12 -17.37
C PHE A 151 -10.98 4.99 -18.38
N SER A 152 -9.84 4.44 -18.80
CA SER A 152 -9.73 3.19 -19.54
C SER A 152 -8.46 2.48 -19.08
N ILE A 153 -8.49 1.15 -19.08
CA ILE A 153 -7.37 0.32 -18.63
C ILE A 153 -6.19 0.44 -19.60
N GLU A 154 -6.48 0.50 -20.90
CA GLU A 154 -5.49 0.62 -21.98
C GLU A 154 -4.70 1.93 -21.86
N VAL A 155 -5.41 3.03 -21.58
CA VAL A 155 -4.78 4.34 -21.33
C VAL A 155 -4.00 4.33 -20.02
N LEU A 156 -4.49 3.63 -18.99
CA LEU A 156 -3.78 3.51 -17.72
C LEU A 156 -2.47 2.71 -17.84
N GLU A 157 -2.45 1.66 -18.65
CA GLU A 157 -1.27 0.85 -18.93
C GLU A 157 -0.20 1.63 -19.70
N HIS A 158 -0.61 2.42 -20.69
CA HIS A 158 0.29 3.17 -21.57
C HIS A 158 -0.23 4.60 -21.84
N PRO A 159 -0.18 5.50 -20.85
CA PRO A 159 -0.69 6.84 -21.01
C PRO A 159 0.21 7.68 -21.91
N LYS A 160 -0.40 8.45 -22.81
CA LYS A 160 0.34 9.33 -23.74
C LYS A 160 0.79 10.65 -23.13
N THR A 161 0.20 11.04 -21.99
CA THR A 161 0.47 12.32 -21.34
C THR A 161 0.67 12.13 -19.84
N PHE A 162 1.44 13.04 -19.24
CA PHE A 162 1.76 13.00 -17.83
C PHE A 162 1.37 14.31 -17.14
N ARG A 163 0.71 14.20 -15.99
CA ARG A 163 0.43 15.33 -15.10
C ARG A 163 0.70 14.90 -13.67
N LYS A 164 1.68 15.51 -13.01
CA LYS A 164 2.07 15.18 -11.63
C LYS A 164 0.86 15.20 -10.67
N LEU A 165 0.77 14.22 -9.77
CA LEU A 165 -0.34 13.98 -8.82
C LEU A 165 -1.74 13.78 -9.44
N LEU A 166 -1.86 13.89 -10.76
CA LEU A 166 -3.05 13.68 -11.55
C LEU A 166 -2.70 12.69 -12.66
N GLY A 167 -3.52 12.56 -13.70
CA GLY A 167 -3.24 11.65 -14.81
C GLY A 167 -3.00 10.21 -14.32
N PRO A 168 -1.85 9.58 -14.64
CA PRO A 168 -1.57 8.19 -14.26
C PRO A 168 -1.69 7.93 -12.76
N TYR A 169 -1.15 8.79 -11.89
CA TYR A 169 -1.25 8.61 -10.43
C TYR A 169 -2.71 8.52 -9.94
N ALA A 170 -3.55 9.49 -10.36
CA ALA A 170 -4.95 9.53 -9.96
C ALA A 170 -5.74 8.35 -10.55
N ALA A 171 -5.44 7.97 -11.80
CA ALA A 171 -6.07 6.83 -12.46
C ALA A 171 -5.65 5.49 -11.81
N SER A 172 -4.40 5.32 -11.39
CA SER A 172 -3.96 4.13 -10.63
C SER A 172 -4.64 4.05 -9.25
N LYS A 173 -4.79 5.18 -8.53
CA LYS A 173 -5.52 5.18 -7.25
C LYS A 173 -7.03 4.90 -7.43
N LEU A 174 -7.61 5.34 -8.54
CA LEU A 174 -8.96 4.96 -8.92
C LEU A 174 -9.04 3.46 -9.19
N ALA A 175 -8.17 2.91 -10.05
CA ALA A 175 -8.12 1.49 -10.39
C ALA A 175 -7.94 0.61 -9.14
N LEU A 176 -7.04 1.00 -8.23
CA LEU A 176 -6.84 0.35 -6.93
C LEU A 176 -8.15 0.25 -6.13
N SER A 177 -8.89 1.35 -6.06
CA SER A 177 -10.14 1.41 -5.29
C SER A 177 -11.27 0.66 -6.00
N LEU A 178 -11.29 0.66 -7.34
CA LEU A 178 -12.25 -0.07 -8.16
C LEU A 178 -12.09 -1.59 -7.99
N TRP A 179 -10.88 -2.14 -8.12
CA TRP A 179 -10.69 -3.58 -7.91
C TRP A 179 -10.88 -3.97 -6.44
N THR A 180 -10.55 -3.06 -5.50
CA THR A 180 -10.88 -3.24 -4.07
C THR A 180 -12.39 -3.49 -3.88
N GLN A 181 -13.22 -2.70 -4.57
CA GLN A 181 -14.67 -2.88 -4.55
C GLN A 181 -15.09 -4.21 -5.20
N ALA A 182 -14.55 -4.53 -6.38
CA ALA A 182 -14.96 -5.71 -7.15
C ALA A 182 -14.62 -7.03 -6.46
N ILE A 183 -13.42 -7.15 -5.86
CA ILE A 183 -12.94 -8.42 -5.28
C ILE A 183 -13.57 -8.74 -3.91
N ALA A 184 -14.23 -7.77 -3.27
CA ALA A 184 -14.65 -7.89 -1.87
C ALA A 184 -15.59 -9.09 -1.62
N SER A 185 -16.50 -9.39 -2.54
CA SER A 185 -17.41 -10.54 -2.44
C SER A 185 -16.69 -11.89 -2.58
N GLN A 186 -15.62 -11.94 -3.37
CA GLN A 186 -14.77 -13.11 -3.50
C GLN A 186 -13.99 -13.37 -2.20
N LEU A 187 -13.38 -12.32 -1.63
CA LEU A 187 -12.60 -12.42 -0.38
C LEU A 187 -13.47 -12.72 0.84
N ALA A 188 -14.74 -12.30 0.83
CA ALA A 188 -15.68 -12.59 1.92
C ALA A 188 -15.88 -14.09 2.14
N LYS A 189 -15.67 -14.94 1.11
CA LYS A 189 -15.71 -16.40 1.23
C LYS A 189 -14.63 -16.95 2.18
N ASP A 190 -13.54 -16.20 2.36
CA ASP A 190 -12.43 -16.52 3.26
C ASP A 190 -12.46 -15.67 4.55
N ASP A 191 -13.55 -14.90 4.77
CA ASP A 191 -13.71 -13.89 5.83
C ASP A 191 -12.66 -12.75 5.77
N ILE A 192 -12.05 -12.55 4.61
CA ILE A 192 -11.08 -11.46 4.38
C ILE A 192 -11.83 -10.17 4.02
N LYS A 193 -11.54 -9.10 4.77
CA LYS A 193 -12.13 -7.77 4.56
C LYS A 193 -11.11 -6.84 3.93
N ILE A 194 -11.50 -6.15 2.86
CA ILE A 194 -10.61 -5.25 2.13
C ILE A 194 -11.22 -3.85 2.05
N ARG A 195 -10.45 -2.81 2.36
CA ARG A 195 -10.86 -1.42 2.12
C ARG A 195 -9.74 -0.64 1.47
N SER A 196 -10.10 0.43 0.78
CA SER A 196 -9.16 1.43 0.30
C SER A 196 -9.32 2.72 1.12
N VAL A 197 -8.23 3.37 1.50
CA VAL A 197 -8.24 4.50 2.44
C VAL A 197 -7.40 5.64 1.90
N ASP A 198 -7.95 6.86 1.89
CA ASP A 198 -7.14 8.07 1.67
C ASP A 198 -6.50 8.53 2.99
N PRO A 199 -5.16 8.42 3.14
CA PRO A 199 -4.46 8.91 4.33
C PRO A 199 -4.40 10.45 4.39
N GLY A 200 -4.81 11.14 3.33
CA GLY A 200 -4.67 12.59 3.18
C GLY A 200 -3.37 12.99 2.48
N GLY A 201 -3.31 14.27 2.11
CA GLY A 201 -2.14 14.84 1.42
C GLY A 201 -0.96 14.97 2.38
N ASN A 202 0.12 14.25 2.08
CA ASN A 202 1.31 14.23 2.91
C ASN A 202 2.51 14.77 2.15
N ASN A 203 3.33 15.54 2.84
CA ASN A 203 4.63 15.94 2.32
C ASN A 203 5.64 14.81 2.58
N THR A 204 5.61 13.79 1.75
CA THR A 204 6.72 12.82 1.68
C THR A 204 7.90 13.49 0.97
N LEU A 205 8.51 14.48 1.63
CA LEU A 205 9.82 14.98 1.24
C LEU A 205 10.80 13.81 1.45
N ARG A 206 11.28 13.23 0.35
CA ARG A 206 12.39 12.27 0.38
C ARG A 206 13.62 13.01 0.89
N LYS A 207 14.00 12.81 2.16
CA LYS A 207 15.33 13.21 2.65
C LYS A 207 16.37 12.52 1.77
N GLY A 208 17.16 13.29 1.02
CA GLY A 208 18.27 12.76 0.21
C GLY A 208 18.40 13.30 -1.21
N LYS A 209 17.40 14.02 -1.74
CA LYS A 209 17.66 14.98 -2.83
C LYS A 209 17.69 16.35 -2.18
N GLN A 210 18.78 17.11 -2.35
CA GLN A 210 18.73 18.54 -2.11
C GLN A 210 17.53 19.04 -2.93
N SER A 211 16.47 19.44 -2.24
CA SER A 211 15.22 19.88 -2.87
C SER A 211 15.45 21.19 -3.64
N GLY A 212 16.63 21.82 -3.47
CA GLY A 212 16.96 23.14 -3.98
C GLY A 212 16.05 24.24 -3.39
N LEU A 213 15.19 23.87 -2.43
CA LEU A 213 14.14 24.73 -1.92
C LEU A 213 14.65 25.48 -0.70
N PRO A 214 14.46 26.81 -0.62
CA PRO A 214 14.83 27.59 0.55
C PRO A 214 14.16 27.05 1.82
N VAL A 215 14.86 27.08 2.95
CA VAL A 215 14.39 26.60 4.27
C VAL A 215 12.99 27.14 4.64
N LEU A 216 12.69 28.39 4.23
CA LEU A 216 11.39 29.02 4.42
C LEU A 216 10.25 28.26 3.71
N VAL A 217 10.52 27.70 2.53
CA VAL A 217 9.55 26.92 1.75
C VAL A 217 9.33 25.54 2.36
N GLU A 218 10.35 24.90 2.96
CA GLU A 218 10.17 23.65 3.73
C GLU A 218 9.30 23.86 4.98
N ILE A 219 9.42 25.02 5.65
CA ILE A 219 8.59 25.40 6.79
C ILE A 219 7.14 25.66 6.35
N LEU A 220 6.94 26.43 5.27
CA LEU A 220 5.62 26.65 4.66
C LEU A 220 4.97 25.33 4.18
N MET A 221 5.76 24.44 3.60
CA MET A 221 5.35 23.11 3.18
C MET A 221 4.96 22.18 4.35
N LYS A 222 5.49 22.41 5.56
CA LYS A 222 5.03 21.73 6.78
C LYS A 222 3.73 22.34 7.34
N LEU A 223 3.42 23.60 7.02
CA LEU A 223 2.16 24.26 7.39
C LEU A 223 0.97 23.86 6.49
N PHE A 224 1.20 23.52 5.22
CA PHE A 224 0.13 23.17 4.26
C PHE A 224 -0.14 21.66 4.09
N PHE A 225 0.77 20.80 4.54
CA PHE A 225 0.63 19.34 4.39
C PHE A 225 0.57 18.65 5.75
N SER A 226 -0.35 17.69 5.89
CA SER A 226 -0.54 16.97 7.14
C SER A 226 0.70 16.13 7.50
N PRO A 227 1.08 16.06 8.79
CA PRO A 227 2.18 15.21 9.21
C PRO A 227 1.87 13.74 8.89
N PRO A 228 2.89 12.92 8.52
CA PRO A 228 2.69 11.52 8.18
C PRO A 228 1.99 10.68 9.25
N THR A 229 2.07 11.10 10.52
CA THR A 229 1.37 10.51 11.66
C THR A 229 -0.15 10.54 11.51
N LEU A 230 -0.73 11.61 10.94
CA LEU A 230 -2.17 11.66 10.65
C LEU A 230 -2.56 10.64 9.56
N GLY A 231 -1.70 10.46 8.56
CA GLY A 231 -1.90 9.43 7.53
C GLY A 231 -1.86 8.03 8.12
N ALA A 232 -0.89 7.75 9.00
CA ALA A 232 -0.77 6.48 9.71
C ALA A 232 -2.00 6.21 10.58
N ASN A 233 -2.49 7.21 11.30
CA ASN A 233 -3.70 7.09 12.12
C ASN A 233 -4.92 6.74 11.27
N LYS A 234 -5.11 7.35 10.10
CA LYS A 234 -6.23 7.04 9.21
C LYS A 234 -6.13 5.64 8.61
N LEU A 235 -4.93 5.16 8.25
CA LEU A 235 -4.77 3.78 7.80
C LEU A 235 -5.12 2.80 8.92
N ASN A 236 -4.65 3.07 10.15
CA ASN A 236 -4.97 2.25 11.31
C ASN A 236 -6.48 2.27 11.64
N GLU A 237 -7.10 3.45 11.60
CA GLU A 237 -8.55 3.63 11.80
C GLU A 237 -9.36 2.93 10.71
N GLY A 238 -8.92 2.98 9.45
CA GLY A 238 -9.56 2.22 8.38
C GLY A 238 -9.49 0.70 8.59
N ALA A 239 -8.50 0.22 9.35
CA ALA A 239 -8.32 -1.20 9.65
C ALA A 239 -9.12 -1.65 10.89
N LEU A 240 -9.08 -0.87 11.97
CA LEU A 240 -9.56 -1.26 13.32
C LEU A 240 -10.72 -0.40 13.85
N GLY A 241 -11.04 0.71 13.19
CA GLY A 241 -12.02 1.70 13.64
C GLY A 241 -13.46 1.33 13.30
N GLU A 242 -14.30 2.37 13.09
CA GLU A 242 -15.75 2.24 12.89
C GLU A 242 -16.10 1.33 11.69
N HIS A 243 -15.39 1.50 10.57
CA HIS A 243 -15.63 0.75 9.33
C HIS A 243 -14.92 -0.61 9.26
N ARG A 244 -14.44 -1.17 10.39
CA ARG A 244 -13.71 -2.45 10.40
C ARG A 244 -14.51 -3.64 9.85
N HIS A 245 -15.84 -3.57 9.90
CA HIS A 245 -16.74 -4.61 9.39
C HIS A 245 -17.12 -4.43 7.93
N GLU A 246 -16.78 -3.29 7.32
CA GLU A 246 -17.06 -3.03 5.92
C GLU A 246 -15.99 -3.64 5.00
N SER A 247 -16.38 -3.98 3.78
CA SER A 247 -15.48 -4.51 2.76
C SER A 247 -15.86 -3.94 1.39
N GLY A 248 -14.88 -3.76 0.52
CA GLY A 248 -15.07 -3.19 -0.81
C GLY A 248 -15.33 -1.69 -0.84
N VAL A 249 -15.07 -0.97 0.25
CA VAL A 249 -15.35 0.47 0.35
C VAL A 249 -14.10 1.34 0.20
N PHE A 250 -14.32 2.58 -0.21
CA PHE A 250 -13.32 3.64 -0.22
C PHE A 250 -13.60 4.63 0.92
N LEU A 251 -12.66 4.76 1.85
CA LEU A 251 -12.74 5.65 2.99
C LEU A 251 -12.00 6.96 2.70
N LEU A 252 -12.73 8.06 2.78
CA LEU A 252 -12.20 9.41 2.66
C LEU A 252 -12.63 10.24 3.86
N LYS A 253 -11.65 10.75 4.61
CA LYS A 253 -11.90 11.52 5.85
C LYS A 253 -12.83 10.77 6.83
N GLY A 254 -12.56 9.47 7.02
CA GLY A 254 -13.33 8.61 7.92
C GLY A 254 -14.76 8.31 7.46
N ARG A 255 -15.08 8.46 6.16
CA ARG A 255 -16.41 8.16 5.62
C ARG A 255 -16.33 7.33 4.36
N VAL A 256 -17.27 6.40 4.23
CA VAL A 256 -17.53 5.67 2.98
C VAL A 256 -17.90 6.66 1.88
N THR A 257 -17.15 6.61 0.79
CA THR A 257 -17.29 7.53 -0.34
C THR A 257 -17.44 6.74 -1.63
N GLY A 258 -18.42 7.13 -2.45
CA GLY A 258 -18.64 6.52 -3.76
C GLY A 258 -17.49 6.74 -4.73
N LEU A 259 -17.18 5.71 -5.51
CA LEU A 259 -16.25 5.76 -6.64
C LEU A 259 -16.96 6.19 -7.92
N LYS A 260 -16.23 6.88 -8.81
CA LYS A 260 -16.62 7.08 -10.22
C LYS A 260 -16.25 5.82 -11.02
N PHE A 261 -16.83 5.64 -12.21
CA PHE A 261 -16.50 4.55 -13.14
C PHE A 261 -16.66 3.15 -12.53
N LYS A 262 -17.68 2.94 -11.70
CA LYS A 262 -17.94 1.65 -11.03
C LYS A 262 -18.21 0.51 -12.01
N ASP A 263 -18.73 0.84 -13.19
CA ASP A 263 -18.91 -0.06 -14.32
C ASP A 263 -17.58 -0.68 -14.80
N GLN A 264 -16.45 -0.01 -14.56
CA GLN A 264 -15.11 -0.51 -14.91
C GLN A 264 -14.49 -1.40 -13.82
N ALA A 265 -15.14 -1.55 -12.66
CA ALA A 265 -14.54 -2.24 -11.51
C ALA A 265 -14.19 -3.71 -11.80
N HIS A 266 -15.08 -4.42 -12.49
CA HIS A 266 -14.84 -5.82 -12.88
C HIS A 266 -13.77 -5.91 -13.96
N ASN A 267 -13.80 -5.04 -14.98
CA ASN A 267 -12.78 -5.01 -16.04
C ASN A 267 -11.37 -4.81 -15.45
N VAL A 268 -11.21 -3.91 -14.47
CA VAL A 268 -9.92 -3.70 -13.79
C VAL A 268 -9.49 -4.96 -13.05
N LEU A 269 -10.41 -5.60 -12.33
CA LEU A 269 -10.13 -6.84 -11.59
C LEU A 269 -9.72 -7.99 -12.52
N GLU A 270 -10.44 -8.19 -13.63
CA GLU A 270 -10.13 -9.21 -14.63
C GLU A 270 -8.77 -8.97 -15.27
N ARG A 271 -8.44 -7.71 -15.57
CA ARG A 271 -7.11 -7.38 -16.14
C ARG A 271 -5.98 -7.71 -15.18
N ILE A 272 -6.07 -7.30 -13.92
CA ILE A 272 -5.01 -7.58 -12.93
C ILE A 272 -4.94 -9.06 -12.56
N GLN A 273 -6.07 -9.79 -12.61
CA GLN A 273 -6.11 -11.25 -12.51
C GLN A 273 -5.34 -11.91 -13.64
N ALA A 274 -5.60 -11.50 -14.88
CA ALA A 274 -4.87 -12.03 -16.04
C ALA A 274 -3.36 -11.74 -15.95
N ILE A 275 -2.96 -10.55 -15.51
CA ILE A 275 -1.53 -10.23 -15.28
C ILE A 275 -0.93 -11.13 -14.20
N TYR A 276 -1.66 -11.37 -13.11
CA TYR A 276 -1.19 -12.28 -12.07
C TYR A 276 -1.02 -13.71 -12.59
N GLU A 277 -2.02 -14.26 -13.26
CA GLU A 277 -2.04 -15.65 -13.73
C GLU A 277 -1.06 -15.92 -14.87
N TYR A 278 -1.00 -15.02 -15.85
CA TYR A 278 -0.26 -15.25 -17.09
C TYR A 278 1.09 -14.53 -17.17
N GLU A 279 1.41 -13.64 -16.22
CA GLU A 279 2.71 -12.97 -16.18
C GLU A 279 3.43 -13.21 -14.85
N PHE A 280 2.80 -12.92 -13.70
CA PHE A 280 3.48 -13.04 -12.41
C PHE A 280 3.75 -14.50 -12.02
N LEU A 281 2.76 -15.40 -12.13
CA LEU A 281 2.96 -16.80 -11.73
C LEU A 281 3.97 -17.52 -12.64
N VAL A 282 4.09 -17.11 -13.90
CA VAL A 282 5.01 -17.72 -14.88
C VAL A 282 6.41 -17.09 -14.95
N SER A 283 6.62 -15.92 -14.32
CA SER A 283 7.91 -15.19 -14.35
C SER A 283 9.02 -15.80 -13.49
#